data_AF-A0A9X0DLJ5-F1
#
_entry.id   AF-A0A9X0DLJ5-F1
#
_cell.length_a   1.000
_cell.length_b   1.000
_cell.length_c   1.000
_cell.angle_alpha   90.00
_cell.angle_beta   90.00
_cell.angle_gamma   90.00
#
_symmetry.space_group_name_H-M   'P 1'
#
loop_
_entity.id
_entity.type
_entity.pdbx_description
1 polymer ?
#
loop_
_entity_poly.entity_id
_entity_poly.type
_entity_poly.pdbx_seq_one_letter_code
_entity_poly.pdbx_strand_id
1 'polypeptide(L)'
;MDWLLAYDDAKQLGLTPNLYAVSGAPSGTFVEKCRKSNHLSNLPTNHPNITMQFATLTIVVSALATTVFADNCIKGFRYCGSDLLSKGNYKYTIQQTLVANGINANDDHNIKEGLFNCLADGWISYVQVCSPKCNWLGNGKQGDDFC
;
A
#
# COMPACT_ATOMS: atom_id res chain seq x y z
N MET A 1 21.24 2.59 13.69
CA MET A 1 21.78 1.84 12.54
C MET A 1 21.16 0.46 12.57
N ASP A 2 19.84 0.33 12.37
CA ASP A 2 19.13 -0.95 12.57
C ASP A 2 17.96 -1.17 11.60
N TRP A 3 17.89 -0.42 10.49
CA TRP A 3 16.88 -0.65 9.45
C TRP A 3 17.34 -1.64 8.37
N LEU A 4 18.65 -1.90 8.26
CA LEU A 4 19.21 -2.84 7.28
C LEU A 4 19.02 -4.31 7.70
N LEU A 5 19.01 -4.61 9.00
CA LEU A 5 18.86 -5.98 9.50
C LEU A 5 17.46 -6.55 9.24
N ALA A 6 16.42 -5.70 9.25
CA ALA A 6 15.05 -6.14 8.93
C ALA A 6 14.85 -6.48 7.43
N TYR A 7 15.73 -5.98 6.54
CA TYR A 7 15.62 -6.22 5.10
C TYR A 7 16.25 -7.57 4.69
N ASP A 8 17.38 -7.94 5.28
CA ASP A 8 18.06 -9.19 4.93
C ASP A 8 17.34 -10.44 5.47
N ASP A 9 16.68 -10.35 6.64
CA ASP A 9 15.92 -11.47 7.22
C ASP A 9 14.66 -11.85 6.41
N ALA A 10 14.05 -10.88 5.71
CA ALA A 10 12.87 -11.11 4.89
C ALA A 10 13.17 -11.90 3.61
N LYS A 11 14.42 -11.83 3.12
CA LYS A 11 14.87 -12.50 1.90
C LYS A 11 15.12 -13.99 2.11
N GLN A 12 15.54 -14.40 3.32
CA GLN A 12 15.74 -15.83 3.66
C GLN A 12 14.42 -16.59 3.85
N LEU A 13 13.31 -15.89 4.16
CA LEU A 13 11.99 -16.48 4.35
C LEU A 13 11.15 -16.59 3.07
N GLY A 14 11.68 -16.17 1.91
CA GLY A 14 11.01 -16.30 0.61
C GLY A 14 9.73 -15.45 0.47
N LEU A 15 9.55 -14.42 1.30
CA LEU A 15 8.38 -13.55 1.27
C LEU A 15 8.54 -12.51 0.16
N THR A 16 7.61 -12.47 -0.79
CA THR A 16 7.58 -11.42 -1.80
C THR A 16 7.09 -10.10 -1.18
N PRO A 17 7.43 -8.94 -1.77
CA PRO A 17 7.14 -7.62 -1.18
C PRO A 17 5.66 -7.32 -0.90
N ASN A 18 4.75 -8.16 -1.41
CA ASN A 18 3.31 -8.01 -1.27
C ASN A 18 2.79 -8.23 0.17
N LEU A 19 3.62 -8.67 1.11
CA LEU A 19 3.25 -8.76 2.53
C LEU A 19 3.42 -7.45 3.30
N TYR A 20 4.17 -6.48 2.78
CA TYR A 20 4.39 -5.18 3.46
C TYR A 20 3.21 -4.22 3.28
N ALA A 21 2.31 -4.48 2.35
CA ALA A 21 1.16 -3.63 2.06
C ALA A 21 -0.02 -3.76 3.05
N VAL A 22 0.08 -4.62 4.07
CA VAL A 22 -0.98 -4.87 5.06
C VAL A 22 -0.63 -4.36 6.48
N SER A 23 0.51 -3.69 6.69
CA SER A 23 0.86 -3.18 8.01
C SER A 23 0.73 -1.65 8.11
N GLY A 24 -0.48 -1.15 7.85
CA GLY A 24 -0.92 0.19 8.25
C GLY A 24 -1.93 0.17 9.40
N ALA A 25 -2.08 -0.97 10.10
CA ALA A 25 -2.98 -1.12 11.23
C ALA A 25 -2.21 -0.96 12.57
N PRO A 26 -2.82 -0.31 13.58
CA PRO A 26 -2.21 -0.13 14.89
C PRO A 26 -1.83 -1.48 15.52
N SER A 27 -0.65 -1.49 16.15
CA SER A 27 -0.05 -2.59 16.88
C SER A 27 -1.04 -3.31 17.79
N GLY A 28 -1.32 -4.59 17.53
CA GLY A 28 -1.96 -5.45 18.53
C GLY A 28 -2.50 -6.81 18.09
N THR A 29 -2.97 -7.02 16.85
CA THR A 29 -3.89 -8.17 16.61
C THR A 29 -3.50 -9.15 15.50
N PHE A 30 -2.46 -8.90 14.70
CA PHE A 30 -2.16 -9.78 13.55
C PHE A 30 -1.25 -10.98 13.90
N VAL A 31 -0.33 -10.84 14.87
CA VAL A 31 0.64 -11.91 15.20
C VAL A 31 -0.03 -13.11 15.88
N GLU A 32 -1.21 -12.92 16.50
CA GLU A 32 -1.88 -13.99 17.25
C GLU A 32 -2.61 -15.00 16.37
N LYS A 33 -2.93 -14.64 15.12
CA LYS A 33 -3.74 -15.51 14.23
C LYS A 33 -2.93 -16.54 13.46
N CYS A 34 -1.62 -16.35 13.28
CA CYS A 34 -0.76 -17.36 12.63
C CYS A 34 -0.19 -18.41 13.59
N ARG A 35 -0.31 -18.23 14.92
CA ARG A 35 0.20 -19.21 15.91
C ARG A 35 -0.80 -20.34 16.24
N LYS A 36 -2.08 -20.18 15.94
CA LYS A 36 -3.14 -21.08 16.45
C LYS A 36 -3.54 -22.26 15.55
N SER A 37 -2.83 -22.51 14.44
CA SER A 37 -3.26 -23.51 13.45
C SER A 37 -2.40 -24.78 13.36
N ASN A 38 -1.49 -25.04 14.32
CA ASN A 38 -0.59 -26.21 14.25
C ASN A 38 -0.52 -27.06 15.53
N HIS A 39 -1.57 -27.10 16.35
CA HIS A 39 -1.65 -28.08 17.43
C HIS A 39 -3.11 -28.44 17.73
N LEU A 40 -3.56 -29.63 17.31
CA LEU A 40 -4.14 -30.65 18.20
C LEU A 40 -4.60 -31.89 17.42
N SER A 41 -4.04 -33.01 17.85
CA SER A 41 -4.22 -34.39 17.43
C SER A 41 -5.38 -35.11 18.18
N ASN A 42 -6.03 -36.05 17.48
CA ASN A 42 -6.68 -37.31 17.93
C ASN A 42 -7.88 -37.32 18.94
N LEU A 43 -9.07 -37.73 18.40
CA LEU A 43 -10.07 -38.78 18.80
C LEU A 43 -10.48 -39.02 20.29
N PRO A 44 -11.62 -39.69 20.65
CA PRO A 44 -12.97 -39.87 20.07
C PRO A 44 -14.09 -39.32 21.00
N THR A 45 -15.29 -39.05 20.48
CA THR A 45 -16.52 -39.09 21.30
C THR A 45 -17.67 -39.78 20.57
N ASN A 46 -18.33 -40.66 21.33
CA ASN A 46 -19.39 -41.59 20.95
C ASN A 46 -20.64 -40.91 20.39
N HIS A 47 -21.26 -41.56 19.41
CA HIS A 47 -22.61 -41.28 18.92
C HIS A 47 -23.66 -41.47 20.03
N PRO A 48 -24.63 -40.54 20.10
CA PRO A 48 -26.02 -40.96 20.07
C PRO A 48 -26.76 -40.42 18.83
N ASN A 49 -27.56 -41.29 18.22
CA ASN A 49 -28.49 -41.01 17.13
C ASN A 49 -29.55 -39.99 17.59
N ILE A 50 -29.48 -38.74 17.09
CA ILE A 50 -30.59 -37.78 17.16
C ILE A 50 -30.71 -37.14 15.77
N THR A 51 -31.69 -37.61 14.99
CA THR A 51 -32.09 -36.97 13.74
C THR A 51 -32.87 -35.69 14.04
N MET A 52 -32.20 -34.54 13.95
CA MET A 52 -32.84 -33.23 13.76
C MET A 52 -32.37 -32.66 12.42
N GLN A 53 -33.26 -32.66 11.43
CA GLN A 53 -33.02 -31.99 10.16
C GLN A 53 -33.31 -30.51 10.35
N PHE A 54 -32.33 -29.75 10.81
CA PHE A 54 -32.34 -28.30 10.66
C PHE A 54 -31.83 -27.98 9.26
N ALA A 55 -32.72 -27.52 8.38
CA ALA A 55 -32.33 -26.97 7.08
C ALA A 55 -31.50 -25.70 7.32
N THR A 56 -30.18 -25.83 7.36
CA THR A 56 -29.24 -24.72 7.49
C THR A 56 -29.19 -23.95 6.17
N LEU A 57 -29.93 -22.83 6.09
CA LEU A 57 -29.77 -21.86 5.02
C LEU A 57 -28.35 -21.28 5.10
N THR A 58 -27.47 -21.73 4.21
CA THR A 58 -26.11 -21.21 4.12
C THR A 58 -26.17 -19.91 3.31
N ILE A 59 -26.25 -18.77 3.97
CA ILE A 59 -26.14 -17.47 3.30
C ILE A 59 -24.68 -17.29 2.90
N VAL A 60 -24.36 -17.54 1.63
CA VAL A 60 -23.05 -17.25 1.06
C VAL A 60 -22.95 -15.74 0.88
N VAL A 61 -22.39 -15.04 1.86
CA VAL A 61 -22.02 -13.62 1.72
C VAL A 61 -20.78 -13.57 0.83
N SER A 62 -20.98 -13.39 -0.48
CA SER A 62 -19.89 -13.05 -1.40
C SER A 62 -19.40 -11.64 -1.09
N ALA A 63 -18.24 -11.54 -0.44
CA ALA A 63 -17.56 -10.27 -0.28
C ALA A 63 -17.14 -9.76 -1.67
N LEU A 64 -17.89 -8.81 -2.22
CA LEU A 64 -17.47 -8.06 -3.40
C LEU A 64 -16.30 -7.17 -2.99
N ALA A 65 -15.08 -7.69 -3.09
CA ALA A 65 -13.88 -6.88 -2.98
C ALA A 65 -13.81 -5.97 -4.21
N THR A 66 -14.35 -4.76 -4.11
CA THR A 66 -14.18 -3.74 -5.13
C THR A 66 -12.72 -3.32 -5.16
N THR A 67 -11.98 -3.76 -6.16
CA THR A 67 -10.62 -3.28 -6.41
C THR A 67 -10.72 -1.87 -6.97
N VAL A 68 -10.35 -0.86 -6.17
CA VAL A 68 -10.17 0.50 -6.65
C VAL A 68 -8.85 0.54 -7.40
N PHE A 69 -8.88 0.59 -8.73
CA PHE A 69 -7.70 0.87 -9.53
C PHE A 69 -7.46 2.39 -9.48
N ALA A 70 -6.36 2.82 -8.85
CA ALA A 70 -5.94 4.21 -8.90
C ALA A 70 -5.34 4.50 -10.29
N ASP A 71 -5.60 5.69 -10.83
CA ASP A 71 -5.03 6.09 -12.11
C ASP A 71 -3.52 6.31 -11.96
N ASN A 72 -2.73 5.58 -12.76
CA ASN A 72 -1.29 5.77 -12.79
C ASN A 72 -0.90 7.06 -13.53
N CYS A 73 0.15 7.72 -13.05
CA CYS A 73 0.80 8.81 -13.78
C CYS A 73 1.30 8.31 -15.15
N ILE A 74 1.45 9.23 -16.11
CA ILE A 74 1.92 8.85 -17.45
C ILE A 74 3.44 8.80 -17.42
N LYS A 75 4.00 7.61 -17.67
CA LYS A 75 5.45 7.38 -17.69
C LYS A 75 6.15 8.40 -18.57
N GLY A 76 7.26 8.95 -18.07
CA GLY A 76 8.11 9.89 -18.79
C GLY A 76 7.72 11.37 -18.60
N PHE A 77 6.58 11.65 -17.96
CA PHE A 77 6.19 13.01 -17.61
C PHE A 77 6.53 13.35 -16.16
N ARG A 78 6.67 14.65 -15.89
CA ARG A 78 6.80 15.20 -14.54
C ARG A 78 5.47 15.69 -14.01
N TYR A 79 5.28 15.46 -12.71
CA TYR A 79 4.06 15.83 -12.00
C TYR A 79 4.37 16.59 -10.73
N CYS A 80 3.58 17.63 -10.43
CA CYS A 80 3.50 18.18 -9.09
C CYS A 80 2.88 17.15 -8.14
N GLY A 81 3.28 17.18 -6.88
CA GLY A 81 2.72 16.29 -5.87
C GLY A 81 1.21 16.51 -5.68
N SER A 82 0.72 17.74 -5.78
CA SER A 82 -0.69 18.10 -5.80
C SER A 82 -1.47 17.39 -6.92
N ASP A 83 -0.88 17.29 -8.11
CA ASP A 83 -1.48 16.62 -9.26
C ASP A 83 -1.49 15.10 -9.12
N LEU A 84 -0.42 14.52 -8.58
CA LEU A 84 -0.37 13.10 -8.22
C LEU A 84 -1.46 12.75 -7.19
N LEU A 85 -1.66 13.61 -6.17
CA LEU A 85 -2.72 13.43 -5.18
C LEU A 85 -4.13 13.51 -5.78
N SER A 86 -4.32 14.35 -6.79
CA SER A 86 -5.59 14.47 -7.52
C SER A 86 -5.84 13.25 -8.42
N LYS A 87 -4.78 12.69 -8.99
CA LYS A 87 -4.85 11.57 -9.93
C LYS A 87 -5.17 10.24 -9.25
N GLY A 88 -4.62 9.98 -8.07
CA GLY A 88 -4.80 8.69 -7.39
C GLY A 88 -4.23 8.64 -5.98
N ASN A 89 -4.03 7.43 -5.47
CA ASN A 89 -3.53 7.20 -4.10
C ASN A 89 -2.00 7.34 -4.01
N TYR A 90 -1.47 8.52 -4.33
CA TYR A 90 -0.03 8.77 -4.35
C TYR A 90 0.55 9.26 -3.02
N LYS A 91 -0.28 9.60 -2.03
CA LYS A 91 0.18 10.22 -0.77
C LYS A 91 1.30 9.42 -0.11
N TYR A 92 1.10 8.11 0.05
CA TYR A 92 2.09 7.23 0.65
C TYR A 92 3.37 7.15 -0.18
N THR A 93 3.24 6.99 -1.50
CA THR A 93 4.39 6.90 -2.42
C THR A 93 5.22 8.20 -2.42
N ILE A 94 4.56 9.36 -2.40
CA ILE A 94 5.21 10.68 -2.26
C ILE A 94 5.99 10.73 -0.95
N GLN A 95 5.37 10.38 0.17
CA GLN A 95 6.02 10.42 1.47
C GLN A 95 7.25 9.50 1.54
N GLN A 96 7.14 8.27 1.05
CA GLN A 96 8.27 7.34 0.97
C GLN A 96 9.40 7.88 0.09
N THR A 97 9.04 8.47 -1.05
CA THR A 97 10.00 9.06 -1.98
C THR A 97 10.72 10.27 -1.38
N LEU A 98 10.02 11.11 -0.62
CA LEU A 98 10.60 12.25 0.10
C LEU A 98 11.56 11.78 1.20
N VAL A 99 11.15 10.81 2.03
CA VAL A 99 12.00 10.23 3.08
C VAL A 99 13.28 9.62 2.49
N ALA A 100 13.16 8.88 1.39
CA ALA A 100 14.30 8.27 0.70
C ALA A 100 15.31 9.31 0.16
N ASN A 101 14.88 10.56 -0.03
CA ASN A 101 15.72 11.68 -0.49
C ASN A 101 16.08 12.67 0.64
N GLY A 102 15.82 12.32 1.90
CA GLY A 102 16.15 13.17 3.05
C GLY A 102 15.26 14.41 3.20
N ILE A 103 14.09 14.42 2.57
CA ILE A 103 13.13 15.53 2.61
C ILE A 103 12.07 15.25 3.68
N ASN A 104 11.65 16.29 4.42
CA ASN A 104 10.60 16.17 5.43
C ASN A 104 9.25 15.82 4.78
N ALA A 105 8.83 14.57 4.90
CA ALA A 105 7.60 14.02 4.34
C ALA A 105 6.32 14.34 5.14
N ASN A 106 6.44 15.06 6.25
CA ASN A 106 5.30 15.57 7.02
C ASN A 106 4.99 17.05 6.71
N ASP A 107 5.82 17.68 5.88
CA ASP A 107 5.59 19.04 5.42
C ASP A 107 4.67 19.03 4.20
N ASP A 108 3.50 19.64 4.34
CA ASP A 108 2.50 19.78 3.29
C ASP A 108 3.05 20.46 2.03
N HIS A 109 3.99 21.40 2.17
CA HIS A 109 4.64 22.07 1.05
C HIS A 109 5.48 21.08 0.25
N ASN A 110 6.30 20.26 0.90
CA ASN A 110 7.11 19.24 0.23
C ASN A 110 6.25 18.19 -0.48
N ILE A 111 5.11 17.84 0.11
CA ILE A 111 4.15 16.89 -0.47
C ILE A 111 3.46 17.48 -1.71
N LYS A 112 2.96 18.72 -1.64
CA LYS A 112 2.13 19.32 -2.69
C LYS A 112 2.96 19.96 -3.80
N GLU A 113 4.02 20.65 -3.42
CA GLU A 113 4.87 21.43 -4.33
C GLU A 113 6.15 20.66 -4.74
N GLY A 114 6.27 19.40 -4.33
CA GLY A 114 7.30 18.49 -4.83
C GLY A 114 7.09 18.17 -6.31
N LEU A 115 8.16 18.19 -7.10
CA LEU A 115 8.19 17.76 -8.48
C LEU A 115 8.77 16.35 -8.57
N PHE A 116 8.06 15.48 -9.29
CA PHE A 116 8.42 14.06 -9.41
C PHE A 116 8.39 13.60 -10.87
N ASN A 117 9.33 12.74 -11.27
CA ASN A 117 9.22 12.03 -12.55
C ASN A 117 8.30 10.82 -12.37
N CYS A 118 7.41 10.60 -13.33
CA CYS A 118 6.64 9.37 -13.42
C CYS A 118 7.42 8.27 -14.15
N LEU A 119 7.48 7.10 -13.53
CA LEU A 119 8.16 5.91 -14.02
C LEU A 119 7.15 4.86 -14.50
N ALA A 120 7.61 3.63 -14.77
CA ALA A 120 6.71 2.53 -15.09
C ALA A 120 5.77 2.22 -13.91
N ASP A 121 4.57 1.70 -14.21
CA ASP A 121 3.59 1.24 -13.22
C ASP A 121 3.13 2.28 -12.19
N GLY A 122 3.29 3.58 -12.47
CA GLY A 122 2.93 4.64 -11.53
C GLY A 122 3.96 4.87 -10.42
N TRP A 123 5.15 4.27 -10.49
CA TRP A 123 6.25 4.64 -9.60
C TRP A 123 6.69 6.08 -9.86
N ILE A 124 7.24 6.73 -8.84
CA ILE A 124 7.73 8.10 -8.94
C ILE A 124 9.16 8.20 -8.41
N SER A 125 9.93 9.13 -8.96
CA SER A 125 11.22 9.54 -8.41
C SER A 125 11.22 11.03 -8.09
N TYR A 126 11.81 11.41 -6.97
CA TYR A 126 11.99 12.81 -6.59
C TYR A 126 12.85 13.57 -7.60
N VAL A 127 12.47 14.82 -7.89
CA VAL A 127 13.28 15.77 -8.66
C VAL A 127 13.73 16.91 -7.74
N GLN A 128 12.78 17.66 -7.20
CA GLN A 128 13.02 18.79 -6.28
C GLN A 128 11.71 19.21 -5.59
N VAL A 129 11.80 20.04 -4.55
CA VAL A 129 10.66 20.81 -4.03
C VAL A 129 10.67 22.19 -4.66
N CYS A 130 9.56 22.60 -5.29
CA CYS A 130 9.45 23.91 -5.90
C CYS A 130 9.31 25.03 -4.86
N SER A 131 9.77 26.23 -5.21
CA SER A 131 9.57 27.45 -4.42
C SER A 131 9.21 28.62 -5.36
N PRO A 132 8.10 29.33 -5.13
CA PRO A 132 7.15 29.16 -4.02
C PRO A 132 6.09 28.09 -4.28
N LYS A 133 5.94 27.60 -5.52
CA LYS A 133 4.92 26.63 -5.91
C LYS A 133 5.36 25.83 -7.13
N CYS A 134 4.75 24.66 -7.31
CA CYS A 134 4.84 23.87 -8.53
C CYS A 134 3.75 24.30 -9.52
N ASN A 135 4.11 24.43 -10.79
CA ASN A 135 3.23 24.90 -11.85
C ASN A 135 2.70 23.73 -12.66
N TRP A 136 1.38 23.60 -12.68
CA TRP A 136 0.66 22.60 -13.43
C TRP A 136 0.59 22.93 -14.93
N LEU A 137 0.90 21.95 -15.78
CA LEU A 137 0.83 22.08 -17.23
C LEU A 137 -0.16 21.14 -17.90
N GLY A 138 -0.87 20.27 -17.16
CA GLY A 138 -1.95 19.47 -17.73
C GLY A 138 -1.88 17.97 -17.44
N ASN A 139 -1.37 17.57 -16.27
CA ASN A 139 -1.38 16.17 -15.80
C ASN A 139 -0.71 15.17 -16.77
N GLY A 140 0.38 15.58 -17.43
CA GLY A 140 1.10 14.78 -18.42
C GLY A 140 0.36 14.58 -19.75
N LYS A 141 -0.71 15.34 -20.03
CA LYS A 141 -1.38 15.36 -21.34
C LYS A 141 -0.93 16.49 -22.25
N GLN A 142 -0.53 17.62 -21.65
CA GLN A 142 -0.18 18.85 -22.34
C GLN A 142 1.30 19.23 -22.14
N GLY A 143 1.95 18.66 -21.12
CA GLY A 143 3.36 18.87 -20.83
C GLY A 143 3.74 18.32 -19.46
N ASP A 144 5.01 18.50 -19.14
CA ASP A 144 5.57 18.29 -17.80
C ASP A 144 5.17 19.43 -16.88
N ASP A 145 4.77 19.11 -15.66
CA ASP A 145 4.73 20.12 -14.60
C ASP A 145 6.15 20.61 -14.28
N PHE A 146 6.26 21.81 -13.69
CA PHE A 146 7.56 22.47 -13.50
C PHE A 146 7.64 23.37 -12.27
N CYS A 147 8.87 23.53 -11.77
CA CYS A 147 9.27 24.73 -11.04
C CYS A 147 9.84 25.71 -12.07
#